data_AF-A0A131ZCF6-F1
#
_entry.id   AF-A0A131ZCF6-F1
#
_cell.length_a   1.000
_cell.length_b   1.000
_cell.length_c   1.000
_cell.angle_alpha   90.00
_cell.angle_beta   90.00
_cell.angle_gamma   90.00
#
_symmetry.space_group_name_H-M   'P 1'
#
loop_
_entity.id
_entity.type
_entity.pdbx_description
1 polymer ?
#
loop_
_entity_poly.entity_id
_entity_poly.type
_entity_poly.pdbx_seq_one_letter_code
_entity_poly.pdbx_strand_id
1 'polypeptide(L)'
;LCLIGEGFGEYSDDVNGAVVQVRPKLDKIALWTGDLRRSDGNVKIGKTLKERLNMHPRSTIPYQAHADTQSKHGSTAKARYEM
;
A
#
# COMPACT_ATOMS: atom_id res chain seq x y z
N LEU A 1 6.74 2.70 13.97
CA LEU A 1 7.55 2.49 12.75
C LEU A 1 7.21 1.13 12.16
N CYS A 2 6.33 1.06 11.15
CA CYS A 2 5.74 -0.22 10.73
C CYS A 2 6.72 -1.15 10.00
N LEU A 3 7.69 -0.63 9.24
CA LEU A 3 8.66 -1.46 8.51
C LEU A 3 9.73 -2.02 9.44
N ILE A 4 10.53 -1.15 10.06
CA ILE A 4 11.64 -1.60 10.93
C ILE A 4 11.19 -2.25 12.24
N GLY A 5 9.93 -2.04 12.63
CA GLY A 5 9.36 -2.63 13.84
C GLY A 5 8.48 -3.85 13.57
N GLU A 6 8.52 -4.39 12.34
CA GLU A 6 7.74 -5.58 11.94
C GLU A 6 6.25 -5.46 12.33
N GLY A 7 5.69 -4.27 12.10
CA GLY A 7 4.37 -3.89 12.59
C GLY A 7 3.20 -4.59 11.90
N PHE A 8 3.49 -5.45 10.92
CA PHE A 8 2.52 -6.23 10.14
C PHE A 8 2.43 -7.70 10.60
N GLY A 9 3.19 -8.11 11.62
CA GLY A 9 3.15 -9.46 12.18
C GLY A 9 3.60 -10.51 11.16
N GLU A 10 2.81 -11.57 10.99
CA GLU A 10 3.08 -12.69 10.08
C GLU A 10 3.23 -12.30 8.60
N TYR A 11 2.77 -11.11 8.22
CA TYR A 11 2.88 -10.58 6.85
C TYR A 11 4.03 -9.59 6.68
N SER A 12 4.91 -9.42 7.68
CA SER A 12 6.04 -8.48 7.56
C SER A 12 7.02 -8.89 6.47
N ASP A 13 7.21 -10.20 6.24
CA ASP A 13 8.05 -10.74 5.16
C ASP A 13 7.51 -10.44 3.76
N ASP A 14 6.21 -10.15 3.64
CA ASP A 14 5.59 -9.76 2.37
C ASP A 14 5.87 -8.30 2.00
N VAL A 15 6.44 -7.50 2.91
CA VAL A 15 6.71 -6.08 2.69
C VAL A 15 8.14 -5.86 2.19
N ASN A 16 8.28 -5.31 0.99
CA ASN A 16 9.58 -4.98 0.40
C ASN A 16 10.10 -3.62 0.86
N GLY A 17 9.20 -2.68 1.15
CA GLY A 17 9.59 -1.31 1.48
C GLY A 17 8.46 -0.31 1.38
N ALA A 18 8.78 0.95 1.67
CA ALA A 18 7.88 2.08 1.51
C ALA A 18 8.53 3.18 0.67
N VAL A 19 7.70 3.92 -0.04
CA VAL A 19 8.13 5.05 -0.88
C VAL A 19 7.30 6.27 -0.53
N VAL A 20 7.98 7.41 -0.36
CA VAL A 20 7.36 8.73 -0.24
C VAL A 20 7.65 9.50 -1.51
N GLN A 21 6.59 9.99 -2.16
CA GLN A 21 6.65 10.81 -3.36
C GLN A 21 6.21 12.22 -3.00
N VAL A 22 7.19 13.11 -2.80
CA VAL A 22 6.92 14.53 -2.55
C VAL A 22 6.64 15.22 -3.89
N ARG A 23 5.50 15.92 -4.02
CA ARG A 23 5.07 16.57 -5.27
C ARG A 23 4.36 17.90 -4.97
N PRO A 24 4.45 18.92 -5.85
CA PRO A 24 3.83 20.23 -5.60
C PRO A 24 2.31 20.20 -5.36
N LYS A 25 1.59 19.23 -5.93
CA LYS A 25 0.11 19.16 -5.82
C LYS A 25 -0.36 18.27 -4.67
N LEU A 26 0.24 17.09 -4.51
CA LEU A 26 -0.18 16.09 -3.55
C LEU A 26 0.93 15.09 -3.34
N ASP A 27 1.37 14.98 -2.09
CA ASP A 27 2.32 13.97 -1.69
C ASP A 27 1.65 12.59 -1.63
N LYS A 28 2.42 11.56 -1.97
CA LYS A 28 1.95 10.17 -1.88
C LYS A 28 2.87 9.36 -1.02
N ILE A 29 2.29 8.50 -0.20
CA ILE A 29 3.01 7.47 0.55
C ILE A 29 2.48 6.13 0.04
N ALA A 30 3.39 5.22 -0.31
CA ALA A 30 3.06 3.88 -0.79
C ALA A 30 3.88 2.84 -0.04
N LEU A 31 3.29 1.66 0.14
CA LEU A 31 3.96 0.46 0.63
C LEU A 31 4.03 -0.56 -0.51
N TRP A 32 5.16 -1.22 -0.67
CA TRP A 32 5.38 -2.24 -1.69
C TRP A 32 5.44 -3.61 -1.05
N THR A 33 4.79 -4.57 -1.70
CA THR A 33 4.72 -5.97 -1.27
C THR A 33 5.17 -6.90 -2.39
N GLY A 34 5.64 -8.10 -2.03
CA GLY A 34 6.38 -8.95 -2.97
C GLY A 34 5.51 -9.67 -3.98
N ASP A 35 4.26 -10.00 -3.62
CA ASP A 35 3.37 -10.77 -4.48
C ASP A 35 1.92 -10.22 -4.42
N LEU A 36 1.44 -9.75 -5.58
CA LEU A 36 0.06 -9.30 -5.78
C LEU A 36 -0.97 -10.39 -5.42
N ARG A 37 -0.64 -11.67 -5.60
CA ARG A 37 -1.56 -12.80 -5.46
C ARG A 37 -1.83 -13.17 -4.01
N ARG A 38 -1.02 -12.71 -3.06
CA ARG A 38 -1.24 -12.89 -1.61
C ARG A 38 -2.33 -11.92 -1.11
N SER A 39 -3.55 -12.06 -1.64
CA SER A 39 -4.66 -11.12 -1.40
C SER A 39 -4.90 -10.87 0.09
N ASP A 40 -4.92 -11.92 0.89
CA ASP A 40 -5.27 -11.84 2.31
C ASP A 40 -4.21 -11.07 3.09
N GLY A 41 -2.93 -11.34 2.81
CA GLY A 41 -1.80 -10.60 3.37
C GLY A 41 -1.80 -9.14 2.92
N ASN A 42 -1.98 -8.88 1.62
CA ASN A 42 -2.01 -7.52 1.06
C ASN A 42 -3.14 -6.68 1.68
N VAL A 43 -4.33 -7.24 1.83
CA VAL A 43 -5.46 -6.57 2.48
C VAL A 43 -5.20 -6.37 3.97
N LYS A 44 -4.66 -7.37 4.68
CA LYS A 44 -4.34 -7.25 6.11
C LYS A 44 -3.28 -6.18 6.37
N ILE A 45 -2.20 -6.17 5.59
CA ILE A 45 -1.12 -5.18 5.65
C ILE A 45 -1.69 -3.76 5.54
N GLY A 46 -2.52 -3.48 4.54
CA GLY A 46 -3.02 -2.11 4.39
C GLY A 46 -4.15 -1.74 5.34
N LYS A 47 -4.95 -2.69 5.85
CA LYS A 47 -5.83 -2.41 7.01
C LYS A 47 -5.01 -2.01 8.23
N THR A 48 -3.94 -2.75 8.54
CA THR A 48 -3.01 -2.40 9.60
C THR A 48 -2.34 -1.05 9.34
N LEU A 49 -1.96 -0.75 8.10
CA LEU A 49 -1.41 0.57 7.74
C LEU A 49 -2.42 1.69 8.03
N LYS A 50 -3.68 1.52 7.61
CA LYS A 50 -4.77 2.46 7.84
C LYS A 50 -5.00 2.74 9.33
N GLU A 51 -5.02 1.69 10.14
CA GLU A 51 -5.13 1.78 11.60
C GLU A 51 -3.94 2.51 12.22
N ARG A 52 -2.71 2.15 11.82
CA ARG A 52 -1.47 2.74 12.33
C ARG A 52 -1.29 4.21 11.95
N LEU A 53 -1.80 4.60 10.78
CA LEU A 53 -1.84 5.99 10.33
C LEU A 53 -3.05 6.76 10.88
N ASN A 54 -3.90 6.11 11.68
CA ASN A 54 -5.13 6.68 12.24
C ASN A 54 -6.00 7.36 11.17
N MET A 55 -6.12 6.72 10.00
CA MET A 55 -6.91 7.23 8.89
C MET A 55 -8.40 7.11 9.17
N HIS A 56 -9.19 8.03 8.63
CA HIS A 56 -10.64 7.98 8.77
C HIS A 56 -11.18 6.63 8.25
N PRO A 57 -12.13 5.97 8.94
CA PRO A 57 -12.62 4.64 8.55
C PRO A 57 -13.16 4.55 7.11
N ARG A 58 -13.77 5.63 6.62
CA ARG A 58 -14.24 5.79 5.23
C ARG A 58 -13.15 6.03 4.18
N SER A 59 -11.91 6.36 4.57
CA SER A 59 -10.82 6.56 3.61
C SER A 59 -10.41 5.22 3.02
N THR A 60 -10.33 5.11 1.70
CA THR A 60 -9.89 3.88 1.03
C THR A 60 -8.42 3.97 0.64
N ILE A 61 -7.69 2.87 0.82
CA ILE A 61 -6.32 2.70 0.33
C ILE A 61 -6.37 1.74 -0.86
N PRO A 62 -6.11 2.22 -2.09
CA PRO A 62 -6.05 1.35 -3.25
C PRO A 62 -4.74 0.56 -3.26
N TYR A 63 -4.85 -0.75 -3.48
CA TYR A 63 -3.71 -1.59 -3.82
C TYR A 63 -3.57 -1.67 -5.34
N GLN A 64 -2.41 -1.34 -5.88
CA GLN A 64 -2.14 -1.32 -7.32
C GLN A 64 -0.98 -2.23 -7.66
N ALA A 65 -1.14 -3.06 -8.69
CA ALA A 65 -0.04 -3.87 -9.20
C ALA A 65 1.04 -2.98 -9.83
N HIS A 66 2.31 -3.35 -9.66
CA HIS A 66 3.43 -2.64 -10.27
C HIS A 66 3.31 -2.57 -11.80
N ALA A 67 2.97 -3.69 -12.45
CA ALA A 67 2.81 -3.78 -13.91
C ALA A 67 1.71 -2.84 -14.46
N ASP A 68 0.58 -2.74 -13.75
CA ASP A 68 -0.52 -1.85 -14.12
C ASP A 68 -0.13 -0.38 -13.91
N THR A 69 0.64 -0.10 -12.85
CA THR A 69 1.11 1.26 -12.54
C THR A 69 2.18 1.73 -13.50
N GLN A 70 3.00 0.82 -14.03
CA GLN A 70 4.05 1.10 -15.00
C GLN A 70 3.50 1.37 -16.41
N SER A 71 2.45 0.65 -16.82
CA SER A 71 1.90 0.74 -18.17
C SER A 71 0.84 1.83 -18.36
N LYS A 72 0.29 2.38 -17.28
CA LYS A 72 -0.77 3.40 -17.36
C LYS A 72 -0.29 4.70 -18.02
N HIS A 73 -1.21 5.33 -18.75
CA HIS A 73 -1.11 6.74 -19.14
C HIS A 73 -2.20 7.51 -18.36
N GLY A 74 -1.85 8.03 -17.19
CA GLY A 74 -2.79 8.73 -16.30
C GLY A 74 -2.32 8.83 -14.84
N SER A 75 -3.10 9.52 -14.00
CA SER A 75 -2.74 9.80 -12.60
C SER A 75 -2.86 8.58 -11.68
N THR A 76 -3.75 7.63 -11.97
CA THR A 76 -4.06 6.45 -11.15
C THR A 76 -4.10 5.16 -11.97
N ALA A 77 -3.62 4.05 -11.39
CA ALA A 77 -3.77 2.73 -11.99
C ALA A 77 -5.08 2.10 -11.51
N LYS A 78 -5.55 1.05 -12.18
CA LYS A 78 -6.70 0.28 -11.69
C LYS A 78 -6.33 -0.38 -10.34
N ALA A 79 -7.15 -0.16 -9.32
CA ALA A 79 -6.98 -0.83 -8.04
C ALA A 79 -7.35 -2.31 -8.17
N ARG A 80 -6.51 -3.19 -7.62
CA ARG A 80 -6.74 -4.64 -7.54
C ARG A 80 -7.47 -5.00 -6.25
N TYR A 81 -7.22 -4.25 -5.18
CA TYR A 81 -7.92 -4.34 -3.91
C TYR A 81 -8.14 -2.92 -3.36
N GLU A 82 -9.17 -2.75 -2.53
CA GLU A 82 -9.45 -1.51 -1.80
C GLU A 82 -9.80 -1.86 -0.34
N MET A 83 -9.26 -1.10 0.62
CA MET A 83 -9.49 -1.29 2.06
C MET A 83 -9.60 0.01 2.85
#